data_AF-A0A945ZNZ2-F1
#
_entry.id   AF-A0A945ZNZ2-F1
#
_cell.length_a   1.000
_cell.length_b   1.000
_cell.length_c   1.000
_cell.angle_alpha   90.00
_cell.angle_beta   90.00
_cell.angle_gamma   90.00
#
_symmetry.space_group_name_H-M   'P 1'
#
loop_
_entity.id
_entity.type
_entity.pdbx_description
1 polymer ?
#
loop_
_entity_poly.entity_id
_entity_poly.type
_entity_poly.pdbx_seq_one_letter_code
_entity_poly.pdbx_strand_id
1 'polypeptide(L)'
;MAGGKETPRQKMIGMMYLVLTALLALNISKEVLNGFVKVETSLRNTQGTLDSKVNETSSALQAKYLQNREKVQPFFDRAEIVNQRSEALIRYINEHKARIMAASAGDYNEAGDLNYGTYIGQDENGMDTVLNLMHVPIKDEYQNLTTFVGLAEPSQPLEGEWTAADLKAKMGSYAEYLSNLSVTDNLGQRRELPESIKKQIEETFAFPSEMVEDREVSWEQATFYHVPLAAVMPLMTKLTLDVQDIQEDILSWLLGSVDAKSYKFTNLLPLVVPESNYILRGDSFRANVLLAAFDGTNPPDIFVDGQKWNGRDSSMLEYEDMETLPIGLDGLGKLRVSTRGMSLGDVNYKGLIRFQGPDGNIEPYPFYTPSFTVAEPALVVSPTKMNVFYRGLPNPVEISVPGVPGDRLDVRITGGHKIKKQPDGSYVVEPGKTKEAKITVSATMPDGSKKSLPQRDFRVKRIPDPVPSFAGKEPSDRTISKNTLLGAPGVAAKMVNFDFDVKVVVKSFSISVSRDGTLVERKSNSNRLTDNMKELLNRVTRGNVIYIEDIVVKMPDGTERQLATMKLKVS
;
A
#
# COMPACT_ATOMS: atom_id res chain seq x y z
N MET A 1 -104.00 -1.96 -8.67
CA MET A 1 -105.15 -1.30 -9.32
C MET A 1 -104.92 -1.27 -10.82
N ALA A 2 -105.99 -1.40 -11.61
CA ALA A 2 -106.09 -1.28 -13.08
C ALA A 2 -105.49 -2.42 -13.94
N GLY A 3 -106.12 -3.60 -13.89
CA GLY A 3 -106.07 -4.60 -14.97
C GLY A 3 -106.96 -4.19 -16.15
N GLY A 4 -106.58 -3.15 -16.89
CA GLY A 4 -107.15 -2.86 -18.20
C GLY A 4 -106.52 -3.80 -19.24
N LYS A 5 -107.29 -4.37 -20.17
CA LYS A 5 -106.74 -5.11 -21.32
C LYS A 5 -105.91 -4.14 -22.17
N GLU A 6 -104.59 -4.14 -21.96
CA GLU A 6 -103.66 -3.34 -22.76
C GLU A 6 -103.82 -3.69 -24.24
N THR A 7 -103.96 -2.65 -25.06
CA THR A 7 -104.00 -2.81 -26.52
C THR A 7 -102.65 -3.38 -27.00
N PRO A 8 -102.60 -4.13 -28.12
CA PRO A 8 -101.33 -4.66 -28.66
C PRO A 8 -100.23 -3.60 -28.82
N ARG A 9 -100.62 -2.35 -29.08
CA ARG A 9 -99.71 -1.19 -29.12
C ARG A 9 -99.10 -0.86 -27.76
N GLN A 10 -99.88 -0.90 -26.68
CA GLN A 10 -99.38 -0.67 -25.31
C GLN A 10 -98.48 -1.81 -24.84
N LYS A 11 -98.77 -3.06 -25.20
CA LYS A 11 -97.86 -4.19 -24.94
C LYS A 11 -96.54 -4.05 -25.69
N MET A 12 -96.56 -3.60 -26.95
CA MET A 12 -95.31 -3.30 -27.69
C MET A 12 -94.54 -2.16 -27.05
N ILE A 13 -95.20 -1.08 -26.62
CA ILE A 13 -94.54 0.04 -25.94
C ILE A 13 -93.97 -0.40 -24.58
N GLY A 14 -94.70 -1.22 -23.81
CA GLY A 14 -94.24 -1.77 -22.54
C GLY A 14 -93.06 -2.72 -22.70
N MET A 15 -93.07 -3.59 -23.70
CA MET A 15 -91.92 -4.43 -24.03
C MET A 15 -90.72 -3.60 -24.53
N MET A 16 -90.94 -2.59 -25.36
CA MET A 16 -89.86 -1.69 -25.78
C MET A 16 -89.28 -0.90 -24.60
N TYR A 17 -90.11 -0.46 -23.66
CA TYR A 17 -89.64 0.26 -22.46
C TYR A 17 -88.86 -0.68 -21.54
N LEU A 18 -89.33 -1.91 -21.32
CA LEU A 18 -88.59 -2.94 -20.57
C LEU A 18 -87.25 -3.27 -21.25
N VAL A 19 -87.22 -3.42 -22.58
CA VAL A 19 -85.98 -3.65 -23.33
C VAL A 19 -85.05 -2.43 -23.22
N LEU A 20 -85.57 -1.21 -23.34
CA LEU A 20 -84.76 0.01 -23.24
C LEU A 20 -84.26 0.27 -21.81
N THR A 21 -85.06 0.00 -20.80
CA THR A 21 -84.65 0.06 -19.38
C THR A 21 -83.63 -1.05 -19.06
N ALA A 22 -83.79 -2.25 -19.61
CA ALA A 22 -82.81 -3.32 -19.48
C ALA A 22 -81.48 -2.98 -20.19
N LEU A 23 -81.54 -2.39 -21.39
CA LEU A 23 -80.34 -1.91 -22.11
C LEU A 23 -79.64 -0.78 -21.36
N LEU A 24 -80.39 0.18 -20.80
CA LEU A 24 -79.83 1.25 -19.97
C LEU A 24 -79.24 0.72 -18.65
N ALA A 25 -79.81 -0.34 -18.08
CA ALA A 25 -79.32 -0.98 -16.86
C ALA A 25 -78.11 -1.90 -17.10
N LEU A 26 -77.97 -2.45 -18.31
CA LEU A 26 -76.81 -3.25 -18.74
C LEU A 26 -75.59 -2.37 -19.08
N ASN A 27 -75.80 -1.12 -19.46
CA ASN A 27 -74.71 -0.19 -19.75
C ASN A 27 -74.12 0.38 -18.45
N ILE A 28 -72.79 0.41 -18.38
CA ILE A 28 -72.06 0.96 -17.23
C ILE A 28 -72.25 2.48 -17.20
N SER A 29 -72.39 3.07 -16.00
CA SER A 29 -72.54 4.52 -15.87
C SER A 29 -71.31 5.26 -16.38
N LYS A 30 -71.51 6.41 -17.03
CA LYS A 30 -70.41 7.23 -17.57
C LYS A 30 -69.46 7.69 -16.47
N GLU A 31 -69.96 7.92 -15.26
CA GLU A 31 -69.17 8.30 -14.10
C GLU A 31 -68.21 7.19 -13.66
N VAL A 32 -68.64 5.93 -13.70
CA VAL A 32 -67.79 4.76 -13.38
C VAL A 32 -66.70 4.58 -14.44
N LEU A 33 -67.05 4.70 -15.73
CA LEU A 33 -66.07 4.64 -16.83
C LEU A 33 -65.03 5.77 -16.74
N ASN A 34 -65.45 6.98 -16.38
CA ASN A 34 -64.54 8.09 -16.13
C ASN A 34 -63.63 7.86 -14.91
N GLY A 35 -64.10 7.09 -13.92
CA GLY A 35 -63.27 6.61 -12.80
C GLY A 35 -62.09 5.78 -13.29
N PHE A 36 -62.35 4.79 -14.16
CA PHE A 36 -61.29 3.96 -14.75
C PHE A 36 -60.30 4.75 -15.60
N VAL A 37 -60.76 5.76 -16.35
CA VAL A 37 -59.88 6.67 -17.10
C VAL A 37 -58.90 7.42 -16.17
N LYS A 38 -59.37 7.85 -14.99
CA LYS A 38 -58.50 8.50 -13.99
C LYS A 38 -57.48 7.53 -13.40
N VAL A 39 -57.89 6.29 -13.11
CA VAL A 39 -56.99 5.25 -12.62
C VAL A 39 -55.91 4.95 -13.67
N GLU A 40 -56.31 4.72 -14.93
CA GLU A 40 -55.36 4.49 -16.03
C GLU A 40 -54.37 5.65 -16.16
N THR A 41 -54.87 6.90 -16.18
CA THR A 41 -54.00 8.07 -16.27
C THR A 41 -53.02 8.16 -15.08
N SER A 42 -53.48 7.82 -13.87
CA SER A 42 -52.62 7.78 -12.69
C SER A 42 -51.54 6.70 -12.80
N LEU A 43 -51.90 5.48 -13.24
CA LEU A 43 -50.94 4.38 -13.42
C LEU A 43 -49.91 4.72 -14.51
N ARG A 44 -50.32 5.40 -15.58
CA ARG A 44 -49.41 5.89 -16.62
C ARG A 44 -48.44 6.97 -16.11
N ASN A 45 -48.88 7.84 -15.21
CA ASN A 45 -47.96 8.79 -14.56
C ASN A 45 -46.93 8.06 -13.67
N THR A 46 -47.36 7.02 -12.95
CA THR A 46 -46.46 6.15 -12.20
C THR A 46 -45.46 5.46 -13.12
N GLN A 47 -45.92 4.98 -14.28
CA GLN A 47 -45.09 4.34 -15.29
C GLN A 47 -43.95 5.27 -15.74
N GLY A 48 -44.25 6.52 -16.12
CA GLY A 48 -43.22 7.48 -16.51
C GLY A 48 -42.23 7.83 -15.37
N THR A 49 -42.70 7.81 -14.12
CA THR A 49 -41.84 8.01 -12.94
C THR A 49 -40.89 6.83 -12.75
N LEU A 50 -41.39 5.60 -12.93
CA LEU A 50 -40.61 4.39 -12.80
C LEU A 50 -39.62 4.20 -13.95
N ASP A 51 -40.03 4.51 -15.18
CA ASP A 51 -39.13 4.59 -16.35
C ASP A 51 -37.98 5.56 -16.11
N SER A 52 -38.27 6.74 -15.52
CA SER A 52 -37.24 7.71 -15.16
C SER A 52 -36.25 7.13 -14.15
N LYS A 53 -36.74 6.37 -13.16
CA LYS A 53 -35.91 5.71 -12.14
C LYS A 53 -35.03 4.60 -12.74
N VAL A 54 -35.60 3.74 -13.60
CA VAL A 54 -34.86 2.70 -14.34
C VAL A 54 -33.74 3.31 -15.19
N ASN A 55 -34.02 4.42 -15.87
CA ASN A 55 -33.04 5.15 -16.66
C ASN A 55 -31.94 5.77 -15.80
N GLU A 56 -32.27 6.28 -14.62
CA GLU A 56 -31.30 6.80 -13.65
C GLU A 56 -30.36 5.68 -13.15
N THR A 57 -30.91 4.54 -12.73
CA THR A 57 -30.14 3.38 -12.27
C THR A 57 -29.25 2.81 -13.37
N SER A 58 -29.77 2.70 -14.60
CA SER A 58 -29.00 2.27 -15.78
C SER A 58 -27.86 3.25 -16.10
N SER A 59 -28.12 4.56 -16.03
CA SER A 59 -27.10 5.61 -16.23
C SER A 59 -26.03 5.58 -15.14
N ALA A 60 -26.41 5.34 -13.89
CA ALA A 60 -25.47 5.17 -12.77
C ALA A 60 -24.56 3.95 -12.97
N LEU A 61 -25.12 2.83 -13.45
CA LEU A 61 -24.36 1.64 -13.79
C LEU A 61 -23.39 1.90 -14.96
N GLN A 62 -23.84 2.63 -15.99
CA GLN A 62 -22.99 3.04 -17.11
C GLN A 62 -21.84 3.95 -16.65
N ALA A 63 -22.10 4.91 -15.76
CA ALA A 63 -21.07 5.76 -15.18
C ALA A 63 -20.02 4.95 -14.40
N LYS A 64 -20.45 3.95 -13.63
CA LYS A 64 -19.55 3.02 -12.92
C LYS A 64 -18.74 2.16 -13.89
N TYR A 65 -19.35 1.71 -14.99
CA TYR A 65 -18.65 0.98 -16.04
C TYR A 65 -17.56 1.83 -16.72
N LEU A 66 -17.81 3.12 -16.95
CA LEU A 66 -16.81 4.04 -17.49
C LEU A 66 -15.64 4.27 -16.51
N GLN A 67 -15.88 4.22 -15.21
CA GLN A 67 -14.84 4.37 -14.18
C GLN A 67 -13.98 3.11 -14.02
N ASN A 68 -14.59 1.92 -14.05
CA ASN A 68 -13.89 0.65 -13.85
C ASN A 68 -14.48 -0.47 -14.72
N ARG A 69 -14.02 -0.54 -15.97
CA ARG A 69 -14.55 -1.48 -16.97
C ARG A 69 -14.38 -2.93 -16.54
N GLU A 70 -13.18 -3.33 -16.14
CA GLU A 70 -12.87 -4.74 -15.82
C GLU A 70 -13.73 -5.29 -14.69
N LYS A 71 -14.02 -4.47 -13.69
CA LYS A 71 -14.83 -4.90 -12.54
C LYS A 71 -16.32 -4.92 -12.85
N VAL A 72 -16.81 -3.92 -13.59
CA VAL A 72 -18.25 -3.67 -13.77
C VAL A 72 -18.83 -4.41 -14.97
N GLN A 73 -18.01 -4.77 -15.97
CA GLN A 73 -18.45 -5.46 -17.18
C GLN A 73 -19.42 -6.63 -16.96
N PRO A 74 -19.15 -7.64 -16.10
CA PRO A 74 -20.07 -8.77 -15.93
C PRO A 74 -21.44 -8.36 -15.35
N PHE A 75 -21.50 -7.29 -14.58
CA PHE A 75 -22.76 -6.74 -14.04
C PHE A 75 -23.49 -5.91 -15.10
N PHE A 76 -22.75 -5.11 -15.87
CA PHE A 76 -23.27 -4.28 -16.95
C PHE A 76 -23.87 -5.13 -18.07
N ASP A 77 -23.18 -6.17 -18.52
CA ASP A 77 -23.67 -7.08 -19.57
C ASP A 77 -25.00 -7.74 -19.14
N ARG A 78 -25.13 -8.05 -17.85
CA ARG A 78 -26.35 -8.65 -17.29
C ARG A 78 -27.49 -7.65 -17.17
N ALA A 79 -27.19 -6.42 -16.75
CA ALA A 79 -28.16 -5.32 -16.73
C ALA A 79 -28.70 -5.01 -18.13
N GLU A 80 -27.83 -4.99 -19.15
CA GLU A 80 -28.24 -4.79 -20.54
C GLU A 80 -29.19 -5.89 -21.03
N ILE A 81 -28.93 -7.15 -20.71
CA ILE A 81 -29.83 -8.25 -21.09
C ILE A 81 -31.17 -8.12 -20.36
N VAL A 82 -31.18 -7.71 -19.09
CA VAL A 82 -32.41 -7.45 -18.33
C VAL A 82 -33.19 -6.32 -19.03
N ASN A 83 -32.56 -5.17 -19.28
CA ASN A 83 -33.17 -4.04 -20.00
C ASN A 83 -33.78 -4.45 -21.34
N GLN A 84 -33.04 -5.19 -22.16
CA GLN A 84 -33.52 -5.66 -23.47
C GLN A 84 -34.75 -6.58 -23.36
N ARG A 85 -34.77 -7.48 -22.36
CA ARG A 85 -35.89 -8.40 -22.13
C ARG A 85 -37.10 -7.68 -21.55
N SER A 86 -36.90 -6.76 -20.61
CA SER A 86 -37.96 -5.93 -20.04
C SER A 86 -38.58 -5.05 -21.12
N GLU A 87 -37.77 -4.36 -21.94
CA GLU A 87 -38.25 -3.54 -23.05
C GLU A 87 -39.01 -4.37 -24.08
N ALA A 88 -38.54 -5.58 -24.42
CA ALA A 88 -39.24 -6.47 -25.33
C ALA A 88 -40.62 -6.90 -24.79
N LEU A 89 -40.72 -7.19 -23.49
CA LEU A 89 -41.99 -7.54 -22.85
C LEU A 89 -42.93 -6.34 -22.74
N ILE A 90 -42.43 -5.18 -22.34
CA ILE A 90 -43.21 -3.93 -22.25
C ILE A 90 -43.74 -3.53 -23.64
N ARG A 91 -42.91 -3.62 -24.67
CA ARG A 91 -43.32 -3.39 -26.06
C ARG A 91 -44.43 -4.36 -26.47
N TYR A 92 -44.29 -5.65 -26.15
CA TYR A 92 -45.33 -6.64 -26.41
C TYR A 92 -46.65 -6.29 -25.68
N ILE A 93 -46.60 -5.90 -24.41
CA ILE A 93 -47.78 -5.49 -23.62
C ILE A 93 -48.43 -4.25 -24.23
N ASN A 94 -47.65 -3.24 -24.64
CA ASN A 94 -48.15 -2.02 -25.27
C ASN A 94 -48.81 -2.30 -26.63
N GLU A 95 -48.18 -3.13 -27.47
CA GLU A 95 -48.77 -3.57 -28.73
C GLU A 95 -50.06 -4.38 -28.50
N HIS A 96 -50.07 -5.23 -27.47
CA HIS A 96 -51.26 -6.00 -27.10
C HIS A 96 -52.40 -5.09 -26.63
N LYS A 97 -52.11 -4.06 -25.81
CA LYS A 97 -53.07 -3.01 -25.43
C LYS A 97 -53.64 -2.29 -26.66
N ALA A 98 -52.79 -1.88 -27.61
CA ALA A 98 -53.22 -1.20 -28.83
C ALA A 98 -54.14 -2.07 -29.70
N ARG A 99 -53.82 -3.36 -29.83
CA ARG A 99 -54.66 -4.33 -30.55
C ARG A 99 -55.99 -4.57 -29.83
N ILE A 100 -55.99 -4.67 -28.50
CA ILE A 100 -57.21 -4.78 -27.70
C ILE A 100 -58.11 -3.54 -27.90
N MET A 101 -57.53 -2.33 -27.92
CA MET A 101 -58.26 -1.09 -28.19
C MET A 101 -58.86 -1.08 -29.60
N ALA A 102 -58.08 -1.44 -30.62
CA ALA A 102 -58.55 -1.50 -32.01
C ALA A 102 -59.66 -2.56 -32.18
N ALA A 103 -59.52 -3.74 -31.58
CA ALA A 103 -60.51 -4.81 -31.64
C ALA A 103 -61.82 -4.39 -30.96
N SER A 104 -61.72 -3.71 -29.81
CA SER A 104 -62.89 -3.20 -29.07
C SER A 104 -63.59 -2.06 -29.83
N ALA A 105 -62.85 -1.21 -30.53
CA ALA A 105 -63.39 -0.17 -31.40
C ALA A 105 -63.98 -0.71 -32.72
N GLY A 106 -63.69 -1.96 -33.08
CA GLY A 106 -64.06 -2.54 -34.38
C GLY A 106 -63.28 -1.90 -35.55
N ASP A 107 -62.07 -1.40 -35.28
CA ASP A 107 -61.24 -0.67 -36.24
C ASP A 107 -60.35 -1.63 -37.03
N TYR A 108 -60.87 -2.08 -38.18
CA TYR A 108 -60.19 -2.96 -39.13
C TYR A 108 -59.88 -2.20 -40.42
N ASN A 109 -58.71 -2.44 -40.99
CA ASN A 109 -58.33 -1.91 -42.29
C ASN A 109 -59.11 -2.60 -43.42
N GLU A 110 -58.99 -2.08 -44.65
CA GLU A 110 -59.66 -2.64 -45.84
C GLU A 110 -59.24 -4.09 -46.17
N ALA A 111 -58.12 -4.57 -45.60
CA ALA A 111 -57.61 -5.93 -45.75
C ALA A 111 -58.13 -6.90 -44.65
N GLY A 112 -58.83 -6.40 -43.63
CA GLY A 112 -59.34 -7.19 -42.50
C GLY A 112 -58.39 -7.31 -41.31
N ASP A 113 -57.24 -6.65 -41.33
CA ASP A 113 -56.33 -6.59 -40.18
C ASP A 113 -56.71 -5.45 -39.23
N LEU A 114 -56.40 -5.62 -37.95
CA LEU A 114 -56.61 -4.59 -36.93
C LEU A 114 -55.75 -3.36 -37.21
N ASN A 115 -56.37 -2.18 -37.21
CA ASN A 115 -55.68 -0.91 -37.38
C ASN A 115 -55.01 -0.43 -36.09
N TYR A 116 -54.21 -1.29 -35.45
CA TYR A 116 -53.60 -1.00 -34.14
C TYR A 116 -52.58 0.16 -34.18
N GLY A 117 -52.02 0.46 -35.36
CA GLY A 117 -51.04 1.53 -35.53
C GLY A 117 -51.57 2.94 -35.27
N THR A 118 -52.89 3.17 -35.32
CA THR A 118 -53.50 4.45 -34.92
C THR A 118 -53.57 4.63 -33.40
N TYR A 119 -53.40 3.54 -32.65
CA TYR A 119 -53.43 3.49 -31.18
C TYR A 119 -52.05 3.41 -30.55
N ILE A 120 -50.98 3.53 -31.36
CA ILE A 120 -49.59 3.64 -30.91
C ILE A 120 -49.02 4.95 -31.46
N GLY A 121 -48.55 5.85 -30.59
CA GLY A 121 -48.02 7.14 -31.02
C GLY A 121 -47.12 7.72 -29.95
N GLN A 122 -45.87 8.01 -30.29
CA GLN A 122 -44.86 8.47 -29.33
C GLN A 122 -44.74 10.00 -29.35
N ASP A 123 -44.58 10.63 -28.19
CA ASP A 123 -44.11 12.02 -28.09
C ASP A 123 -42.58 12.15 -28.22
N GLU A 124 -42.06 13.38 -28.16
CA GLU A 124 -40.63 13.69 -28.23
C GLU A 124 -39.79 13.01 -27.11
N ASN A 125 -40.42 12.54 -26.04
CA ASN A 125 -39.80 11.85 -24.91
C ASN A 125 -40.00 10.32 -24.97
N GLY A 126 -40.57 9.80 -26.06
CA GLY A 126 -40.85 8.38 -26.26
C GLY A 126 -42.05 7.85 -25.47
N MET A 127 -42.82 8.72 -24.79
CA MET A 127 -44.03 8.31 -24.08
C MET A 127 -45.20 8.19 -25.05
N ASP A 128 -46.03 7.17 -24.83
CA ASP A 128 -47.20 6.95 -25.67
C ASP A 128 -48.27 8.03 -25.45
N THR A 129 -48.75 8.68 -26.49
CA THR A 129 -49.74 9.76 -26.43
C THR A 129 -51.16 9.29 -26.68
N VAL A 130 -51.33 8.10 -27.29
CA VAL A 130 -52.62 7.63 -27.81
C VAL A 130 -53.11 6.34 -27.15
N LEU A 131 -52.23 5.59 -26.48
CA LEU A 131 -52.56 4.44 -25.64
C LEU A 131 -53.14 4.87 -24.28
N ASN A 132 -54.21 5.68 -24.32
CA ASN A 132 -54.98 6.08 -23.14
C ASN A 132 -56.46 5.79 -23.38
N LEU A 133 -57.13 5.27 -22.35
CA LEU A 133 -58.58 5.05 -22.35
C LEU A 133 -59.38 6.34 -22.67
N MET A 134 -58.82 7.54 -22.43
CA MET A 134 -59.40 8.82 -22.85
C MET A 134 -59.77 8.87 -24.34
N HIS A 135 -58.97 8.24 -25.20
CA HIS A 135 -59.11 8.33 -26.66
C HIS A 135 -60.02 7.26 -27.26
N VAL A 136 -60.51 6.30 -26.45
CA VAL A 136 -61.40 5.24 -26.93
C VAL A 136 -62.86 5.70 -26.90
N PRO A 137 -63.62 5.59 -28.00
CA PRO A 137 -65.02 6.00 -28.03
C PRO A 137 -65.94 5.09 -27.20
N ILE A 138 -65.73 3.77 -27.26
CA ILE A 138 -66.54 2.75 -26.57
C ILE A 138 -65.68 2.07 -25.51
N LYS A 139 -66.00 2.29 -24.23
CA LYS A 139 -65.16 1.88 -23.08
C LYS A 139 -65.74 0.69 -22.31
N ASP A 140 -67.03 0.45 -22.46
CA ASP A 140 -67.80 -0.64 -21.86
C ASP A 140 -67.86 -1.90 -22.75
N GLU A 141 -67.22 -1.88 -23.91
CA GLU A 141 -67.15 -3.03 -24.81
C GLU A 141 -66.34 -4.18 -24.21
N TYR A 142 -66.87 -5.41 -24.34
CA TYR A 142 -66.25 -6.62 -23.80
C TYR A 142 -66.32 -7.82 -24.76
N GLN A 143 -67.20 -7.84 -25.76
CA GLN A 143 -67.43 -9.01 -26.62
C GLN A 143 -66.31 -9.17 -27.65
N ASN A 144 -65.98 -8.09 -28.34
CA ASN A 144 -64.89 -8.08 -29.31
C ASN A 144 -63.54 -8.32 -28.63
N LEU A 145 -63.35 -7.76 -27.43
CA LEU A 145 -62.17 -7.98 -26.61
C LEU A 145 -62.02 -9.46 -26.25
N THR A 146 -63.07 -10.05 -25.68
CA THR A 146 -63.08 -11.47 -25.27
C THR A 146 -62.77 -12.39 -26.45
N THR A 147 -63.31 -12.09 -27.62
CA THR A 147 -63.07 -12.86 -28.84
C THR A 147 -61.63 -12.71 -29.32
N PHE A 148 -61.10 -11.48 -29.33
CA PHE A 148 -59.75 -11.18 -29.77
C PHE A 148 -58.67 -11.89 -28.94
N VAL A 149 -58.82 -11.91 -27.61
CA VAL A 149 -57.83 -12.55 -26.72
C VAL A 149 -57.92 -14.08 -26.70
N GLY A 150 -58.80 -14.67 -27.53
CA GLY A 150 -58.95 -16.13 -27.66
C GLY A 150 -59.88 -16.77 -26.63
N LEU A 151 -60.73 -15.99 -25.93
CA LEU A 151 -61.60 -16.47 -24.86
C LEU A 151 -63.09 -16.54 -25.26
N ALA A 152 -63.38 -16.61 -26.56
CA ALA A 152 -64.75 -16.74 -27.05
C ALA A 152 -65.48 -17.97 -26.46
N GLU A 153 -64.75 -19.08 -26.27
CA GLU A 153 -65.22 -20.26 -25.56
C GLU A 153 -64.32 -20.50 -24.33
N PRO A 154 -64.76 -20.16 -23.10
CA PRO A 154 -63.96 -20.33 -21.88
C PRO A 154 -63.47 -21.76 -21.65
N SER A 155 -64.22 -22.76 -22.10
CA SER A 155 -63.87 -24.17 -21.98
C SER A 155 -62.74 -24.61 -22.90
N GLN A 156 -62.45 -23.86 -23.96
CA GLN A 156 -61.39 -24.14 -24.94
C GLN A 156 -60.76 -22.81 -25.40
N PRO A 157 -59.89 -22.20 -24.57
CA PRO A 157 -59.21 -20.97 -24.97
C PRO A 157 -58.32 -21.23 -26.18
N LEU A 158 -58.32 -20.30 -27.13
CA LEU A 158 -57.42 -20.34 -28.28
C LEU A 158 -56.00 -20.00 -27.82
N GLU A 159 -55.04 -20.83 -28.22
CA GLU A 159 -53.61 -20.57 -28.04
C GLU A 159 -53.03 -20.05 -29.36
N GLY A 160 -52.40 -18.89 -29.30
CA GLY A 160 -51.83 -18.23 -30.48
C GLY A 160 -51.21 -16.88 -30.14
N GLU A 161 -50.58 -16.23 -31.12
CA GLU A 161 -50.02 -14.90 -30.91
C GLU A 161 -51.11 -13.92 -30.49
N TRP A 162 -50.80 -13.05 -29.52
CA TRP A 162 -51.72 -12.02 -29.01
C TRP A 162 -52.95 -12.56 -28.27
N THR A 163 -52.88 -13.80 -27.78
CA THR A 163 -53.90 -14.37 -26.88
C THR A 163 -53.53 -14.12 -25.42
N ALA A 164 -54.52 -14.23 -24.52
CA ALA A 164 -54.28 -14.12 -23.07
C ALA A 164 -53.29 -15.19 -22.57
N ALA A 165 -53.32 -16.39 -23.16
CA ALA A 165 -52.40 -17.47 -22.86
C ALA A 165 -50.95 -17.14 -23.29
N ASP A 166 -50.74 -16.55 -24.47
CA ASP A 166 -49.41 -16.13 -24.94
C ASP A 166 -48.82 -15.00 -24.08
N LEU A 167 -49.64 -14.04 -23.65
CA LEU A 167 -49.20 -13.01 -22.70
C LEU A 167 -48.69 -13.64 -21.39
N LYS A 168 -49.48 -14.54 -20.79
CA LYS A 168 -49.09 -15.25 -19.56
C LYS A 168 -47.83 -16.08 -19.76
N ALA A 169 -47.70 -16.78 -20.88
CA ALA A 169 -46.51 -17.57 -21.21
C ALA A 169 -45.25 -16.70 -21.32
N LYS A 170 -45.33 -15.54 -22.01
CA LYS A 170 -44.21 -14.60 -22.12
C LYS A 170 -43.82 -14.03 -20.75
N MET A 171 -44.78 -13.66 -19.91
CA MET A 171 -44.53 -13.17 -18.56
C MET A 171 -43.91 -14.25 -17.66
N GLY A 172 -44.38 -15.50 -17.75
CA GLY A 172 -43.79 -16.64 -17.04
C GLY A 172 -42.35 -16.92 -17.48
N SER A 173 -42.07 -16.87 -18.78
CA SER A 173 -40.70 -17.05 -19.31
C SER A 173 -39.74 -15.93 -18.87
N TYR A 174 -40.26 -14.71 -18.73
CA TYR A 174 -39.50 -13.57 -18.21
C TYR A 174 -39.20 -13.76 -16.72
N ALA A 175 -40.20 -14.14 -15.92
CA ALA A 175 -40.03 -14.44 -14.50
C ALA A 175 -39.00 -15.56 -14.25
N GLU A 176 -39.08 -16.66 -15.00
CA GLU A 176 -38.12 -17.78 -14.90
C GLU A 176 -36.69 -17.35 -15.25
N TYR A 177 -36.53 -16.51 -16.28
CA TYR A 177 -35.23 -15.96 -16.64
C TYR A 177 -34.66 -15.10 -15.50
N LEU A 178 -35.47 -14.23 -14.90
CA LEU A 178 -35.03 -13.36 -13.82
C LEU A 178 -34.70 -14.16 -12.56
N SER A 179 -35.54 -15.12 -12.16
CA SER A 179 -35.30 -15.95 -10.97
C SER A 179 -34.01 -16.75 -11.04
N ASN A 180 -33.58 -17.14 -12.25
CA ASN A 180 -32.33 -17.86 -12.51
C ASN A 180 -31.13 -16.95 -12.79
N LEU A 181 -31.30 -15.63 -12.68
CA LEU A 181 -30.24 -14.67 -12.92
C LEU A 181 -29.12 -14.83 -11.89
N SER A 182 -27.91 -15.05 -12.37
CA SER A 182 -26.70 -15.03 -11.55
C SER A 182 -25.56 -14.35 -12.30
N VAL A 183 -24.70 -13.68 -11.56
CA VAL A 183 -23.55 -12.95 -12.09
C VAL A 183 -22.28 -13.55 -11.50
N THR A 184 -21.30 -13.85 -12.34
CA THR A 184 -19.96 -14.21 -11.86
C THR A 184 -19.08 -12.98 -11.98
N ASP A 185 -18.51 -12.52 -10.87
CA ASP A 185 -17.62 -11.35 -10.90
C ASP A 185 -16.24 -11.69 -11.48
N ASN A 186 -15.42 -10.66 -11.68
CA ASN A 186 -14.06 -10.80 -12.21
C ASN A 186 -13.11 -11.58 -11.27
N LEU A 187 -13.53 -11.85 -10.03
CA LEU A 187 -12.81 -12.68 -9.05
C LEU A 187 -13.33 -14.13 -9.05
N GLY A 188 -14.23 -14.48 -9.97
CA GLY A 188 -14.80 -15.83 -10.10
C GLY A 188 -15.89 -16.16 -9.07
N GLN A 189 -16.40 -15.17 -8.33
CA GLN A 189 -17.45 -15.39 -7.35
C GLN A 189 -18.83 -15.29 -8.00
N ARG A 190 -19.63 -16.35 -7.86
CA ARG A 190 -21.02 -16.38 -8.30
C ARG A 190 -21.91 -15.66 -7.30
N ARG A 191 -22.70 -14.71 -7.79
CA ARG A 191 -23.70 -13.95 -7.05
C ARG A 191 -25.08 -14.28 -7.59
N GLU A 192 -25.96 -14.64 -6.69
CA GLU A 192 -27.35 -14.96 -6.97
C GLU A 192 -28.24 -13.86 -6.41
N LEU A 193 -29.45 -13.76 -6.96
CA LEU A 193 -30.45 -12.84 -6.45
C LEU A 193 -30.77 -13.13 -4.98
N PRO A 194 -30.98 -12.10 -4.15
CA PRO A 194 -31.49 -12.26 -2.80
C PRO A 194 -32.82 -13.00 -2.79
N GLU A 195 -33.05 -13.84 -1.77
CA GLU A 195 -34.32 -14.57 -1.60
C GLU A 195 -35.55 -13.65 -1.54
N SER A 196 -35.40 -12.42 -1.04
CA SER A 196 -36.47 -11.42 -1.04
C SER A 196 -36.93 -11.06 -2.45
N ILE A 197 -36.00 -10.86 -3.39
CA ILE A 197 -36.32 -10.49 -4.77
C ILE A 197 -36.90 -11.70 -5.52
N LYS A 198 -36.35 -12.91 -5.31
CA LYS A 198 -36.91 -14.13 -5.89
C LYS A 198 -38.38 -14.33 -5.51
N LYS A 199 -38.69 -14.18 -4.21
CA LYS A 199 -40.05 -14.27 -3.71
C LYS A 199 -40.97 -13.18 -4.30
N GLN A 200 -40.47 -11.96 -4.45
CA GLN A 200 -41.23 -10.87 -5.08
C GLN A 200 -41.55 -11.17 -6.55
N ILE A 201 -40.60 -11.73 -7.31
CA ILE A 201 -40.82 -12.17 -8.70
C ILE A 201 -41.91 -13.26 -8.72
N GLU A 202 -41.78 -14.27 -7.86
CA GLU A 202 -42.75 -15.37 -7.77
C GLU A 202 -44.17 -14.85 -7.46
N GLU A 203 -44.32 -13.96 -6.47
CA GLU A 203 -45.62 -13.39 -6.10
C GLU A 203 -46.20 -12.50 -7.20
N THR A 204 -45.36 -11.71 -7.88
CA THR A 204 -45.78 -10.80 -8.95
C THR A 204 -46.30 -11.55 -10.19
N PHE A 205 -45.66 -12.68 -10.53
CA PHE A 205 -45.98 -13.47 -11.71
C PHE A 205 -46.72 -14.80 -11.40
N ALA A 206 -47.36 -14.91 -10.23
CA ALA A 206 -48.01 -16.14 -9.76
C ALA A 206 -49.31 -16.52 -10.51
N PHE A 207 -49.93 -15.59 -11.26
CA PHE A 207 -51.19 -15.73 -12.00
C PHE A 207 -52.16 -16.81 -11.47
N PRO A 208 -52.59 -16.72 -10.20
CA PRO A 208 -53.43 -17.73 -9.57
C PRO A 208 -54.84 -17.74 -10.16
N SER A 209 -55.54 -18.87 -10.00
CA SER A 209 -56.97 -18.93 -10.32
C SER A 209 -57.78 -18.15 -9.28
N GLU A 210 -58.81 -17.44 -9.74
CA GLU A 210 -59.63 -16.57 -8.91
C GLU A 210 -61.04 -17.17 -8.71
N MET A 211 -61.67 -16.83 -7.59
CA MET A 211 -63.05 -17.22 -7.30
C MET A 211 -63.99 -16.10 -7.75
N VAL A 212 -64.66 -16.30 -8.88
CA VAL A 212 -65.65 -15.36 -9.44
C VAL A 212 -67.02 -16.04 -9.40
N GLU A 213 -67.99 -15.43 -8.70
CA GLU A 213 -69.36 -15.95 -8.55
C GLU A 213 -69.42 -17.43 -8.11
N ASP A 214 -68.65 -17.79 -7.08
CA ASP A 214 -68.53 -19.16 -6.53
C ASP A 214 -67.99 -20.22 -7.53
N ARG A 215 -67.30 -19.79 -8.59
CA ARG A 215 -66.58 -20.67 -9.52
C ARG A 215 -65.10 -20.31 -9.59
N GLU A 216 -64.25 -21.33 -9.62
CA GLU A 216 -62.82 -21.16 -9.88
C GLU A 216 -62.63 -20.87 -11.37
N VAL A 217 -62.09 -19.70 -11.68
CA VAL A 217 -61.78 -19.26 -13.04
C VAL A 217 -60.28 -19.03 -13.17
N SER A 218 -59.73 -19.36 -14.33
CA SER A 218 -58.32 -19.06 -14.64
C SER A 218 -58.08 -17.54 -14.63
N TRP A 219 -56.83 -17.13 -14.36
CA TRP A 219 -56.44 -15.72 -14.40
C TRP A 219 -56.81 -15.04 -15.73
N GLU A 220 -56.63 -15.75 -16.84
CA GLU A 220 -56.97 -15.29 -18.20
C GLU A 220 -58.46 -14.96 -18.31
N GLN A 221 -59.33 -15.83 -17.77
CA GLN A 221 -60.77 -15.61 -17.74
C GLN A 221 -61.14 -14.47 -16.78
N ALA A 222 -60.58 -14.43 -15.57
CA ALA A 222 -60.85 -13.38 -14.59
C ALA A 222 -60.47 -11.98 -15.11
N THR A 223 -59.39 -11.91 -15.91
CA THR A 223 -58.84 -10.64 -16.41
C THR A 223 -59.51 -10.17 -17.70
N PHE A 224 -59.89 -11.07 -18.61
CA PHE A 224 -60.31 -10.69 -19.96
C PHE A 224 -61.69 -11.21 -20.40
N TYR A 225 -62.28 -12.24 -19.76
CA TYR A 225 -63.55 -12.82 -20.19
C TYR A 225 -64.75 -12.01 -19.67
N HIS A 226 -65.53 -11.41 -20.58
CA HIS A 226 -66.65 -10.51 -20.25
C HIS A 226 -66.25 -9.31 -19.36
N VAL A 227 -64.97 -8.95 -19.33
CA VAL A 227 -64.47 -7.78 -18.62
C VAL A 227 -64.46 -6.58 -19.57
N PRO A 228 -65.06 -5.43 -19.19
CA PRO A 228 -65.07 -4.23 -20.02
C PRO A 228 -63.65 -3.71 -20.29
N LEU A 229 -63.42 -3.16 -21.48
CA LEU A 229 -62.15 -2.54 -21.86
C LEU A 229 -61.65 -1.52 -20.82
N ALA A 230 -62.57 -0.75 -20.22
CA ALA A 230 -62.25 0.22 -19.17
C ALA A 230 -61.54 -0.38 -17.95
N ALA A 231 -61.77 -1.66 -17.64
CA ALA A 231 -61.10 -2.38 -16.56
C ALA A 231 -59.84 -3.11 -17.04
N VAL A 232 -59.86 -3.70 -18.25
CA VAL A 232 -58.72 -4.42 -18.81
C VAL A 232 -57.50 -3.50 -19.03
N MET A 233 -57.71 -2.28 -19.50
CA MET A 233 -56.62 -1.34 -19.78
C MET A 233 -55.77 -0.99 -18.54
N PRO A 234 -56.37 -0.57 -17.40
CA PRO A 234 -55.66 -0.42 -16.13
C PRO A 234 -54.90 -1.66 -15.68
N LEU A 235 -55.50 -2.85 -15.82
CA LEU A 235 -54.85 -4.11 -15.44
C LEU A 235 -53.59 -4.34 -16.29
N MET A 236 -53.68 -4.14 -17.60
CA MET A 236 -52.54 -4.23 -18.50
C MET A 236 -51.44 -3.20 -18.17
N THR A 237 -51.80 -1.97 -17.80
CA THR A 237 -50.83 -0.96 -17.33
C THR A 237 -50.17 -1.39 -16.04
N LYS A 238 -50.92 -2.02 -15.12
CA LYS A 238 -50.36 -2.60 -13.90
C LYS A 238 -49.34 -3.69 -14.21
N LEU A 239 -49.59 -4.55 -15.21
CA LEU A 239 -48.58 -5.54 -15.65
C LEU A 239 -47.30 -4.89 -16.17
N THR A 240 -47.40 -3.76 -16.89
CA THR A 240 -46.21 -2.99 -17.31
C THR A 240 -45.45 -2.44 -16.10
N LEU A 241 -46.16 -1.89 -15.10
CA LEU A 241 -45.54 -1.40 -13.87
C LEU A 241 -44.82 -2.51 -13.11
N ASP A 242 -45.45 -3.69 -12.97
CA ASP A 242 -44.84 -4.84 -12.32
C ASP A 242 -43.50 -5.24 -12.99
N VAL A 243 -43.47 -5.25 -14.33
CA VAL A 243 -42.25 -5.57 -15.09
C VAL A 243 -41.15 -4.53 -14.84
N GLN A 244 -41.51 -3.25 -14.82
CA GLN A 244 -40.58 -2.15 -14.57
C GLN A 244 -40.09 -2.11 -13.11
N ASP A 245 -40.95 -2.44 -12.14
CA ASP A 245 -40.60 -2.46 -10.71
C ASP A 245 -39.58 -3.57 -10.45
N ILE A 246 -39.84 -4.78 -10.97
CA ILE A 246 -38.91 -5.90 -10.87
C ILE A 246 -37.60 -5.61 -11.63
N GLN A 247 -37.67 -4.97 -12.79
CA GLN A 247 -36.50 -4.52 -13.54
C GLN A 247 -35.65 -3.58 -12.67
N GLU A 248 -36.25 -2.56 -12.07
CA GLU A 248 -35.56 -1.60 -11.21
C GLU A 248 -34.92 -2.27 -9.99
N ASP A 249 -35.61 -3.19 -9.32
CA ASP A 249 -35.07 -3.89 -8.16
C ASP A 249 -33.84 -4.73 -8.52
N ILE A 250 -33.86 -5.38 -9.69
CA ILE A 250 -32.73 -6.17 -10.21
C ILE A 250 -31.57 -5.25 -10.61
N LEU A 251 -31.83 -4.14 -11.30
CA LEU A 251 -30.81 -3.17 -11.67
C LEU A 251 -30.17 -2.54 -10.43
N SER A 252 -30.97 -2.17 -9.43
CA SER A 252 -30.52 -1.66 -8.14
C SER A 252 -29.65 -2.68 -7.40
N TRP A 253 -30.03 -3.96 -7.42
CA TRP A 253 -29.22 -5.05 -6.85
C TRP A 253 -27.89 -5.24 -7.60
N LEU A 254 -27.90 -5.19 -8.94
CA LEU A 254 -26.69 -5.27 -9.76
C LEU A 254 -25.75 -4.09 -9.45
N LEU A 255 -26.29 -2.87 -9.36
CA LEU A 255 -25.54 -1.66 -9.02
C LEU A 255 -24.94 -1.75 -7.61
N GLY A 256 -25.73 -2.16 -6.61
CA GLY A 256 -25.23 -2.36 -5.24
C GLY A 256 -24.15 -3.46 -5.16
N SER A 257 -24.29 -4.51 -5.97
CA SER A 257 -23.32 -5.60 -6.05
C SER A 257 -21.96 -5.15 -6.58
N VAL A 258 -21.89 -4.14 -7.45
CA VAL A 258 -20.61 -3.59 -7.92
C VAL A 258 -19.72 -3.17 -6.73
N ASP A 259 -20.30 -2.55 -5.70
CA ASP A 259 -19.57 -1.95 -4.59
C ASP A 259 -19.56 -2.78 -3.30
N ALA A 260 -20.38 -3.84 -3.20
CA ALA A 260 -20.56 -4.64 -1.99
C ALA A 260 -19.26 -5.25 -1.42
N LYS A 261 -18.27 -5.56 -2.27
CA LYS A 261 -16.95 -6.09 -1.85
C LYS A 261 -15.79 -5.13 -2.07
N SER A 262 -16.07 -3.85 -2.33
CA SER A 262 -15.02 -2.83 -2.40
C SER A 262 -14.55 -2.50 -1.00
N TYR A 263 -13.23 -2.51 -0.77
CA TYR A 263 -12.66 -1.86 0.40
C TYR A 263 -13.01 -0.37 0.35
N LYS A 264 -13.63 0.13 1.43
CA LYS A 264 -13.89 1.56 1.60
C LYS A 264 -12.71 2.16 2.35
N PHE A 265 -12.19 3.27 1.84
CA PHE A 265 -11.09 4.00 2.46
C PHE A 265 -11.56 5.41 2.78
N THR A 266 -11.26 5.90 3.98
CA THR A 266 -11.64 7.24 4.43
C THR A 266 -10.50 8.24 4.30
N ASN A 267 -9.25 7.76 4.37
CA ASN A 267 -8.06 8.58 4.45
C ASN A 267 -7.00 8.12 3.44
N LEU A 268 -6.27 9.10 2.90
CA LEU A 268 -5.16 8.90 1.97
C LEU A 268 -3.89 9.51 2.56
N LEU A 269 -2.80 8.76 2.55
CA LEU A 269 -1.51 9.18 3.06
C LEU A 269 -0.41 8.87 2.03
N PRO A 270 0.36 9.88 1.57
CA PRO A 270 1.54 9.61 0.76
C PRO A 270 2.66 9.02 1.63
N LEU A 271 3.20 7.88 1.20
CA LEU A 271 4.34 7.23 1.84
C LEU A 271 5.54 7.23 0.88
N VAL A 272 6.69 7.65 1.39
CA VAL A 272 7.98 7.62 0.68
C VAL A 272 8.88 6.62 1.39
N VAL A 273 9.19 5.51 0.74
CA VAL A 273 10.02 4.44 1.28
C VAL A 273 11.39 4.50 0.60
N PRO A 274 12.43 5.04 1.26
CA PRO A 274 13.77 5.10 0.71
C PRO A 274 14.39 3.69 0.61
N GLU A 275 15.18 3.44 -0.44
CA GLU A 275 15.95 2.18 -0.55
C GLU A 275 17.07 2.10 0.50
N SER A 276 17.69 3.24 0.84
CA SER A 276 18.69 3.38 1.89
C SER A 276 18.56 4.72 2.59
N ASN A 277 18.64 4.70 3.93
CA ASN A 277 18.65 5.90 4.77
C ASN A 277 20.06 6.51 4.93
N TYR A 278 21.10 5.86 4.40
CA TYR A 278 22.48 6.34 4.48
C TYR A 278 23.07 6.47 3.08
N ILE A 279 23.32 7.72 2.67
CA ILE A 279 23.79 8.04 1.31
C ILE A 279 25.03 8.91 1.42
N LEU A 280 26.06 8.52 0.67
CA LEU A 280 27.31 9.27 0.62
C LEU A 280 27.24 10.35 -0.46
N ARG A 281 27.94 11.46 -0.23
CA ARG A 281 28.07 12.52 -1.23
C ARG A 281 28.57 11.96 -2.58
N GLY A 282 27.86 12.31 -3.66
CA GLY A 282 28.13 11.84 -5.02
C GLY A 282 27.30 10.61 -5.46
N ASP A 283 26.47 10.06 -4.58
CA ASP A 283 25.53 8.98 -4.91
C ASP A 283 24.11 9.53 -5.16
N SER A 284 23.21 8.71 -5.74
CA SER A 284 21.82 9.07 -6.06
C SER A 284 20.84 8.58 -4.98
N PHE A 285 19.98 9.47 -4.47
CA PHE A 285 18.84 9.09 -3.64
C PHE A 285 17.77 8.39 -4.47
N ARG A 286 17.31 7.22 -4.02
CA ARG A 286 16.23 6.44 -4.63
C ARG A 286 15.19 6.09 -3.57
N ALA A 287 13.91 6.23 -3.92
CA ALA A 287 12.80 5.93 -3.04
C ALA A 287 11.57 5.52 -3.85
N ASN A 288 10.79 4.60 -3.29
CA ASN A 288 9.47 4.25 -3.79
C ASN A 288 8.44 5.22 -3.18
N VAL A 289 7.67 5.88 -4.04
CA VAL A 289 6.60 6.79 -3.61
C VAL A 289 5.28 6.11 -3.89
N LEU A 290 4.47 5.92 -2.85
CA LEU A 290 3.16 5.27 -2.96
C LEU A 290 2.10 6.07 -2.19
N LEU A 291 0.84 5.95 -2.60
CA LEU A 291 -0.30 6.50 -1.88
C LEU A 291 -0.95 5.35 -1.11
N ALA A 292 -0.86 5.40 0.23
CA ALA A 292 -1.53 4.46 1.10
C ALA A 292 -2.96 4.93 1.38
N ALA A 293 -3.92 4.07 1.13
CA ALA A 293 -5.32 4.29 1.51
C ALA A 293 -5.64 3.44 2.74
N PHE A 294 -6.31 4.03 3.73
CA PHE A 294 -6.73 3.32 4.95
C PHE A 294 -8.09 3.81 5.45
N ASP A 295 -8.71 3.01 6.31
CA ASP A 295 -9.99 3.31 6.94
C ASP A 295 -9.75 3.65 8.42
N GLY A 296 -10.06 4.89 8.81
CA GLY A 296 -9.96 5.35 10.19
C GLY A 296 -11.11 4.86 11.08
N THR A 297 -12.19 4.36 10.50
CA THR A 297 -13.36 3.83 11.24
C THR A 297 -13.23 2.35 11.56
N ASN A 298 -12.41 1.62 10.80
CA ASN A 298 -12.12 0.20 10.98
C ASN A 298 -10.58 -0.02 11.08
N PRO A 299 -9.96 0.31 12.23
CA PRO A 299 -8.53 0.16 12.40
C PRO A 299 -8.12 -1.33 12.43
N PRO A 300 -7.06 -1.73 11.72
CA PRO A 300 -6.56 -3.11 11.76
C PRO A 300 -5.90 -3.45 13.10
N ASP A 301 -5.79 -4.74 13.40
CA ASP A 301 -4.91 -5.21 14.47
C ASP A 301 -3.50 -5.46 13.90
N ILE A 302 -2.47 -4.89 14.52
CA ILE A 302 -1.08 -5.03 14.06
C ILE A 302 -0.24 -5.74 15.12
N PHE A 303 0.40 -6.85 14.76
CA PHE A 303 1.27 -7.63 15.62
C PHE A 303 2.71 -7.58 15.07
N VAL A 304 3.70 -7.48 15.96
CA VAL A 304 5.13 -7.50 15.60
C VAL A 304 5.86 -8.41 16.56
N ASP A 305 6.64 -9.33 16.02
CA ASP A 305 7.45 -10.27 16.79
C ASP A 305 8.46 -9.52 17.67
N GLY A 306 8.60 -9.96 18.92
CA GLY A 306 9.65 -9.47 19.82
C GLY A 306 11.02 -10.05 19.47
N GLN A 307 11.07 -11.16 18.72
CA GLN A 307 12.31 -11.80 18.30
C GLN A 307 12.79 -11.28 16.95
N LYS A 308 14.12 -11.18 16.80
CA LYS A 308 14.77 -10.84 15.53
C LYS A 308 14.44 -11.91 14.49
N TRP A 309 13.98 -11.48 13.31
CA TRP A 309 13.79 -12.36 12.19
C TRP A 309 15.13 -12.73 11.54
N ASN A 310 15.31 -13.98 11.13
CA ASN A 310 16.58 -14.47 10.57
C ASN A 310 16.60 -14.45 9.03
N GLY A 311 15.54 -13.97 8.38
CA GLY A 311 15.42 -13.90 6.92
C GLY A 311 15.13 -15.23 6.21
N ARG A 312 14.93 -16.33 6.94
CA ARG A 312 14.73 -17.68 6.37
C ARG A 312 13.33 -18.24 6.64
N ASP A 313 12.72 -17.83 7.75
CA ASP A 313 11.38 -18.28 8.13
C ASP A 313 10.32 -17.51 7.34
N SER A 314 9.50 -18.22 6.56
CA SER A 314 8.35 -17.66 5.85
C SER A 314 7.01 -18.04 6.48
N SER A 315 7.01 -18.68 7.66
CA SER A 315 5.78 -19.02 8.36
C SER A 315 5.07 -17.74 8.83
N MET A 316 3.74 -17.82 8.92
CA MET A 316 2.94 -16.76 9.51
C MET A 316 3.32 -16.61 11.00
N LEU A 317 3.26 -15.38 11.51
CA LEU A 317 3.48 -15.10 12.93
C LEU A 317 2.32 -15.66 13.76
N GLU A 318 2.64 -16.46 14.77
CA GLU A 318 1.67 -16.88 15.81
C GLU A 318 1.34 -15.67 16.67
N TYR A 319 0.05 -15.29 16.73
CA TYR A 319 -0.40 -14.02 17.32
C TYR A 319 -1.29 -14.19 18.56
N GLU A 320 -1.68 -15.42 18.92
CA GLU A 320 -2.68 -15.67 19.97
C GLU A 320 -2.28 -15.09 21.34
N ASP A 321 -0.98 -15.04 21.64
CA ASP A 321 -0.43 -14.52 22.91
C ASP A 321 0.22 -13.13 22.78
N MET A 322 -0.01 -12.41 21.67
CA MET A 322 0.67 -11.15 21.39
C MET A 322 -0.22 -9.93 21.62
N GLU A 323 0.38 -8.85 22.15
CA GLU A 323 -0.28 -7.56 22.22
C GLU A 323 -0.26 -6.84 20.87
N THR A 324 -1.34 -6.13 20.56
CA THR A 324 -1.43 -5.30 19.35
C THR A 324 -0.66 -3.99 19.52
N LEU A 325 -0.05 -3.52 18.42
CA LEU A 325 0.56 -2.20 18.38
C LEU A 325 -0.53 -1.12 18.46
N PRO A 326 -0.34 -0.07 19.28
CA PRO A 326 -1.26 1.04 19.34
C PRO A 326 -1.25 1.81 18.02
N ILE A 327 -2.44 2.05 17.48
CA ILE A 327 -2.67 2.86 16.28
C ILE A 327 -3.01 4.29 16.71
N GLY A 328 -2.29 5.26 16.17
CA GLY A 328 -2.58 6.68 16.42
C GLY A 328 -3.80 7.18 15.64
N LEU A 329 -4.22 8.42 15.91
CA LEU A 329 -5.27 9.11 15.15
C LEU A 329 -4.92 9.30 13.65
N ASP A 330 -3.64 9.12 13.31
CA ASP A 330 -3.10 9.12 11.96
C ASP A 330 -3.26 7.76 11.23
N GLY A 331 -3.86 6.75 11.89
CA GLY A 331 -4.04 5.40 11.34
C GLY A 331 -2.75 4.58 11.28
N LEU A 332 -1.66 5.07 11.86
CA LEU A 332 -0.35 4.42 11.82
C LEU A 332 -0.05 3.68 13.13
N GLY A 333 0.33 2.40 13.00
CA GLY A 333 0.92 1.62 14.10
C GLY A 333 2.34 2.11 14.39
N LYS A 334 2.59 2.61 15.61
CA LYS A 334 3.88 3.20 15.98
C LYS A 334 4.78 2.16 16.65
N LEU A 335 5.56 1.45 15.85
CA LEU A 335 6.56 0.51 16.35
C LEU A 335 7.78 1.26 16.92
N ARG A 336 8.13 0.96 18.17
CA ARG A 336 9.35 1.44 18.81
C ARG A 336 10.12 0.27 19.41
N VAL A 337 11.33 0.06 18.91
CA VAL A 337 12.23 -0.99 19.38
C VAL A 337 13.41 -0.34 20.11
N SER A 338 13.63 -0.71 21.37
CA SER A 338 14.79 -0.26 22.14
C SER A 338 16.04 -1.04 21.71
N THR A 339 17.09 -0.35 21.26
CA THR A 339 18.37 -0.99 20.89
C THR A 339 19.28 -1.27 22.09
N ARG A 340 18.86 -0.91 23.31
CA ARG A 340 19.65 -1.11 24.53
C ARG A 340 19.84 -2.60 24.79
N GLY A 341 21.08 -3.07 24.72
CA GLY A 341 21.43 -4.49 24.94
C GLY A 341 21.32 -5.37 23.69
N MET A 342 21.07 -4.80 22.50
CA MET A 342 21.09 -5.55 21.26
C MET A 342 22.51 -5.84 20.78
N SER A 343 22.70 -6.97 20.11
CA SER A 343 23.92 -7.28 19.37
C SER A 343 24.11 -6.31 18.21
N LEU A 344 25.36 -5.91 17.94
CA LEU A 344 25.71 -5.09 16.79
C LEU A 344 25.37 -5.79 15.46
N GLY A 345 25.07 -5.01 14.43
CA GLY A 345 24.78 -5.49 13.08
C GLY A 345 23.33 -5.25 12.63
N ASP A 346 22.96 -5.89 11.52
CA ASP A 346 21.65 -5.69 10.89
C ASP A 346 20.55 -6.46 11.61
N VAL A 347 19.43 -5.78 11.88
CA VAL A 347 18.26 -6.30 12.57
C VAL A 347 17.01 -6.02 11.74
N ASN A 348 16.09 -6.98 11.73
CA ASN A 348 14.76 -6.90 11.15
C ASN A 348 13.78 -7.75 11.98
N TYR A 349 12.49 -7.47 11.84
CA TYR A 349 11.40 -8.12 12.56
C TYR A 349 10.33 -8.59 11.57
N LYS A 350 9.62 -9.65 11.96
CA LYS A 350 8.42 -10.12 11.26
C LYS A 350 7.17 -9.59 11.96
N GLY A 351 6.11 -9.35 11.21
CA GLY A 351 4.84 -8.86 11.73
C GLY A 351 3.65 -9.36 10.93
N LEU A 352 2.46 -9.13 11.47
CA LEU A 352 1.19 -9.54 10.90
C LEU A 352 0.16 -8.42 11.11
N ILE A 353 -0.55 -8.05 10.04
CA ILE A 353 -1.70 -7.15 10.10
C ILE A 353 -2.95 -7.99 9.90
N ARG A 354 -3.94 -7.86 10.78
CA ARG A 354 -5.27 -8.45 10.61
C ARG A 354 -6.25 -7.33 10.31
N PHE A 355 -6.95 -7.46 9.19
CA PHE A 355 -7.92 -6.47 8.75
C PHE A 355 -9.25 -7.14 8.43
N GLN A 356 -10.35 -6.54 8.89
CA GLN A 356 -11.69 -7.03 8.57
C GLN A 356 -12.12 -6.49 7.21
N GLY A 357 -12.22 -7.38 6.23
CA GLY A 357 -12.68 -7.05 4.88
C GLY A 357 -14.16 -6.68 4.84
N PRO A 358 -14.64 -6.15 3.68
CA PRO A 358 -16.05 -5.76 3.50
C PRO A 358 -17.03 -6.93 3.64
N ASP A 359 -16.55 -8.18 3.48
CA ASP A 359 -17.31 -9.42 3.68
C ASP A 359 -17.47 -9.80 5.16
N GLY A 360 -16.89 -9.04 6.10
CA GLY A 360 -16.84 -9.35 7.52
C GLY A 360 -15.77 -10.37 7.92
N ASN A 361 -15.13 -11.02 6.93
CA ASN A 361 -14.00 -11.94 7.15
C ASN A 361 -12.74 -11.17 7.56
N ILE A 362 -11.98 -11.73 8.50
CA ILE A 362 -10.69 -11.17 8.93
C ILE A 362 -9.57 -11.81 8.10
N GLU A 363 -8.82 -10.99 7.40
CA GLU A 363 -7.73 -11.42 6.53
C GLU A 363 -6.36 -11.10 7.15
N PRO A 364 -5.43 -12.07 7.17
CA PRO A 364 -4.06 -11.87 7.62
C PRO A 364 -3.13 -11.38 6.49
N TYR A 365 -2.38 -10.32 6.78
CA TYR A 365 -1.38 -9.70 5.89
C TYR A 365 0.00 -9.71 6.56
N PRO A 366 0.89 -10.66 6.23
CA PRO A 366 2.23 -10.73 6.81
C PRO A 366 3.13 -9.62 6.26
N PHE A 367 4.03 -9.07 7.09
CA PHE A 367 5.02 -8.08 6.66
C PHE A 367 6.37 -8.27 7.37
N TYR A 368 7.41 -7.65 6.80
CA TYR A 368 8.76 -7.63 7.35
C TYR A 368 9.23 -6.18 7.46
N THR A 369 9.84 -5.81 8.59
CA THR A 369 10.39 -4.46 8.74
C THR A 369 11.63 -4.28 7.85
N PRO A 370 11.88 -3.08 7.31
CA PRO A 370 13.16 -2.76 6.70
C PRO A 370 14.33 -3.08 7.64
N SER A 371 15.43 -3.59 7.10
CA SER A 371 16.63 -3.85 7.91
C SER A 371 17.24 -2.55 8.41
N PHE A 372 17.53 -2.48 9.71
CA PHE A 372 18.29 -1.37 10.30
C PHE A 372 19.52 -1.88 11.03
N THR A 373 20.61 -1.11 10.99
CA THR A 373 21.90 -1.50 11.58
C THR A 373 22.05 -0.88 12.96
N VAL A 374 22.35 -1.71 13.97
CA VAL A 374 22.74 -1.27 15.30
C VAL A 374 24.27 -1.18 15.36
N ALA A 375 24.80 0.02 15.60
CA ALA A 375 26.23 0.30 15.67
C ALA A 375 26.57 1.09 16.93
N GLU A 376 27.81 0.97 17.41
CA GLU A 376 28.30 1.78 18.52
C GLU A 376 28.51 3.24 18.09
N PRO A 377 28.22 4.22 18.96
CA PRO A 377 28.56 5.62 18.68
C PRO A 377 30.08 5.79 18.56
N ALA A 378 30.56 6.25 17.39
CA ALA A 378 31.97 6.52 17.16
C ALA A 378 32.25 8.04 17.21
N LEU A 379 33.20 8.45 18.04
CA LEU A 379 33.73 9.82 18.07
C LEU A 379 35.18 9.81 17.57
N VAL A 380 35.45 10.54 16.48
CA VAL A 380 36.82 10.66 15.93
C VAL A 380 37.41 12.00 16.33
N VAL A 381 38.32 11.99 17.32
CA VAL A 381 39.14 13.16 17.68
C VAL A 381 40.57 12.91 17.21
N SER A 382 41.05 13.70 16.24
CA SER A 382 42.39 13.53 15.69
C SER A 382 43.22 14.81 15.82
N PRO A 383 44.31 14.81 16.62
CA PRO A 383 45.19 15.96 16.75
C PRO A 383 45.94 16.25 15.43
N THR A 384 45.70 17.41 14.83
CA THR A 384 46.19 17.76 13.48
C THR A 384 47.71 17.87 13.37
N LYS A 385 48.41 18.19 14.47
CA LYS A 385 49.89 18.28 14.50
C LYS A 385 50.58 16.95 14.83
N MET A 386 49.84 15.92 15.22
CA MET A 386 50.36 14.61 15.61
C MET A 386 50.25 13.56 14.50
N ASN A 387 49.94 13.97 13.26
CA ASN A 387 50.01 13.10 12.07
C ASN A 387 51.46 12.79 11.66
N VAL A 388 52.22 12.18 12.57
CA VAL A 388 53.65 11.90 12.44
C VAL A 388 53.92 10.43 12.73
N PHE A 389 54.70 9.79 11.86
CA PHE A 389 55.28 8.48 12.13
C PHE A 389 56.79 8.58 12.34
N TYR A 390 57.31 7.84 13.30
CA TYR A 390 58.75 7.75 13.58
C TYR A 390 59.36 6.54 12.89
N ARG A 391 60.41 6.78 12.11
CA ARG A 391 61.17 5.71 11.45
C ARG A 391 61.90 4.85 12.47
N GLY A 392 61.95 3.54 12.23
CA GLY A 392 62.67 2.58 13.08
C GLY A 392 61.88 2.11 14.31
N LEU A 393 60.63 2.54 14.45
CA LEU A 393 59.73 2.12 15.52
C LEU A 393 58.39 1.63 14.93
N PRO A 394 57.72 0.67 15.58
CA PRO A 394 56.33 0.32 15.24
C PRO A 394 55.40 1.46 15.70
N ASN A 395 54.64 2.04 14.75
CA ASN A 395 53.71 3.14 15.05
C ASN A 395 52.27 2.59 15.09
N PRO A 396 51.65 2.43 16.27
CA PRO A 396 50.27 1.95 16.37
C PRO A 396 49.29 3.03 15.89
N VAL A 397 48.27 2.62 15.13
CA VAL A 397 47.19 3.48 14.64
C VAL A 397 45.86 2.73 14.65
N GLU A 398 44.80 3.42 15.04
CA GLU A 398 43.44 2.94 14.95
C GLU A 398 42.74 3.58 13.74
N ILE A 399 42.04 2.77 12.96
CA ILE A 399 41.36 3.22 11.73
C ILE A 399 39.93 2.71 11.79
N SER A 400 39.01 3.64 12.04
CA SER A 400 37.57 3.40 12.07
C SER A 400 36.86 4.25 11.02
N VAL A 401 35.87 3.69 10.34
CA VAL A 401 34.99 4.41 9.43
C VAL A 401 33.57 4.33 10.01
N PRO A 402 32.93 5.46 10.35
CA PRO A 402 31.57 5.44 10.87
C PRO A 402 30.62 4.70 9.92
N GLY A 403 29.86 3.75 10.46
CA GLY A 403 28.90 2.95 9.70
C GLY A 403 29.49 1.77 8.92
N VAL A 404 30.80 1.51 9.00
CA VAL A 404 31.44 0.37 8.32
C VAL A 404 32.18 -0.51 9.34
N PRO A 405 31.82 -1.79 9.47
CA PRO A 405 32.55 -2.76 10.27
C PRO A 405 34.04 -2.88 9.88
N GLY A 406 34.93 -3.06 10.86
CA GLY A 406 36.39 -3.05 10.65
C GLY A 406 36.96 -4.21 9.83
N ASP A 407 36.19 -5.27 9.63
CA ASP A 407 36.47 -6.40 8.72
C ASP A 407 36.21 -6.05 7.25
N ARG A 408 35.33 -5.09 6.97
CA ARG A 408 35.02 -4.61 5.61
C ARG A 408 35.93 -3.46 5.13
N LEU A 409 36.99 -3.16 5.89
CA LEU A 409 37.97 -2.13 5.57
C LEU A 409 39.22 -2.74 4.93
N ASP A 410 39.54 -2.32 3.69
CA ASP A 410 40.84 -2.55 3.05
C ASP A 410 41.70 -1.30 3.23
N VAL A 411 42.73 -1.41 4.08
CA VAL A 411 43.64 -0.31 4.42
C VAL A 411 44.97 -0.51 3.72
N ARG A 412 45.42 0.52 2.99
CA ARG A 412 46.70 0.52 2.28
C ARG A 412 47.51 1.76 2.62
N ILE A 413 48.83 1.63 2.47
CA ILE A 413 49.78 2.73 2.66
C ILE A 413 50.72 2.80 1.46
N THR A 414 50.99 4.00 0.95
CA THR A 414 51.88 4.21 -0.21
C THR A 414 53.28 4.67 0.24
N GLY A 415 54.23 4.86 -0.69
CA GLY A 415 55.56 5.40 -0.36
C GLY A 415 56.56 4.37 0.18
N GLY A 416 56.32 3.07 0.01
CA GLY A 416 57.23 2.03 0.49
C GLY A 416 57.24 1.84 2.01
N HIS A 417 56.19 2.31 2.70
CA HIS A 417 55.90 1.96 4.09
C HIS A 417 55.15 0.62 4.15
N LYS A 418 55.15 -0.02 5.32
CA LYS A 418 54.37 -1.24 5.56
C LYS A 418 53.31 -0.95 6.62
N ILE A 419 52.13 -1.54 6.43
CA ILE A 419 51.04 -1.51 7.41
C ILE A 419 50.58 -2.95 7.66
N LYS A 420 50.38 -3.31 8.93
CA LYS A 420 49.94 -4.64 9.35
C LYS A 420 48.74 -4.51 10.28
N LYS A 421 47.68 -5.28 10.02
CA LYS A 421 46.53 -5.40 10.90
C LYS A 421 46.88 -6.32 12.06
N GLN A 422 46.55 -5.91 13.28
CA GLN A 422 46.74 -6.65 14.51
C GLN A 422 45.48 -7.46 14.86
N PRO A 423 45.58 -8.50 15.72
CA PRO A 423 44.44 -9.32 16.12
C PRO A 423 43.33 -8.54 16.83
N ASP A 424 43.66 -7.42 17.48
CA ASP A 424 42.73 -6.51 18.16
C ASP A 424 42.02 -5.53 17.21
N GLY A 425 42.27 -5.61 15.90
CA GLY A 425 41.69 -4.72 14.90
C GLY A 425 42.45 -3.41 14.69
N SER A 426 43.46 -3.12 15.52
CA SER A 426 44.37 -1.99 15.32
C SER A 426 45.34 -2.25 14.17
N TYR A 427 46.07 -1.22 13.74
CA TYR A 427 47.09 -1.33 12.70
C TYR A 427 48.44 -0.83 13.22
N VAL A 428 49.53 -1.45 12.76
CA VAL A 428 50.88 -0.99 13.03
C VAL A 428 51.54 -0.57 11.72
N VAL A 429 52.03 0.67 11.69
CA VAL A 429 52.77 1.24 10.57
C VAL A 429 54.27 1.17 10.83
N GLU A 430 54.99 0.62 9.86
CA GLU A 430 56.45 0.56 9.81
C GLU A 430 56.95 1.49 8.68
N PRO A 431 57.46 2.70 9.01
CA PRO A 431 57.85 3.65 7.98
C PRO A 431 59.17 3.29 7.28
N GLY A 432 59.16 3.24 5.94
CA GLY A 432 60.35 3.24 5.09
C GLY A 432 61.13 4.57 5.03
N LYS A 433 61.84 4.78 3.91
CA LYS A 433 62.82 5.88 3.74
C LYS A 433 62.20 7.22 3.32
N THR A 434 61.02 7.21 2.71
CA THR A 434 60.30 8.42 2.26
C THR A 434 59.88 9.31 3.43
N LYS A 435 59.66 10.60 3.15
CA LYS A 435 59.29 11.63 4.14
C LYS A 435 57.78 11.76 4.35
N GLU A 436 56.98 11.18 3.47
CA GLU A 436 55.53 11.27 3.48
C GLU A 436 54.93 9.88 3.35
N ALA A 437 53.93 9.61 4.19
CA ALA A 437 53.14 8.40 4.19
C ALA A 437 51.68 8.76 3.94
N LYS A 438 51.03 8.01 3.06
CA LYS A 438 49.66 8.27 2.65
C LYS A 438 48.83 7.03 2.89
N ILE A 439 47.84 7.12 3.78
CA ILE A 439 46.93 6.02 4.11
C ILE A 439 45.66 6.18 3.27
N THR A 440 45.33 5.13 2.52
CA THR A 440 44.12 5.03 1.71
C THR A 440 43.27 3.90 2.28
N VAL A 441 41.99 4.20 2.54
CA VAL A 441 41.03 3.22 3.07
C VAL A 441 39.94 3.01 2.04
N SER A 442 39.67 1.75 1.70
CA SER A 442 38.51 1.36 0.88
C SER A 442 37.53 0.60 1.75
N ALA A 443 36.28 1.06 1.77
CA ALA A 443 35.20 0.41 2.49
C ALA A 443 34.34 -0.41 1.52
N THR A 444 33.99 -1.63 1.90
CA THR A 444 32.97 -2.42 1.20
C THR A 444 31.62 -2.15 1.85
N MET A 445 30.71 -1.55 1.09
CA MET A 445 29.38 -1.17 1.54
C MET A 445 28.46 -2.40 1.66
N PRO A 446 27.31 -2.30 2.36
CA PRO A 446 26.34 -3.39 2.45
C PRO A 446 25.81 -3.89 1.10
N ASP A 447 25.81 -3.03 0.08
CA ASP A 447 25.43 -3.35 -1.31
C ASP A 447 26.52 -4.12 -2.10
N GLY A 448 27.67 -4.41 -1.47
CA GLY A 448 28.82 -5.07 -2.09
C GLY A 448 29.73 -4.14 -2.91
N SER A 449 29.37 -2.86 -3.07
CA SER A 449 30.21 -1.88 -3.76
C SER A 449 31.44 -1.52 -2.94
N LYS A 450 32.58 -1.31 -3.61
CA LYS A 450 33.81 -0.82 -2.97
C LYS A 450 33.95 0.67 -3.23
N LYS A 451 34.02 1.46 -2.16
CA LYS A 451 34.24 2.89 -2.24
C LYS A 451 35.54 3.30 -1.56
N SER A 452 36.38 4.02 -2.30
CA SER A 452 37.60 4.61 -1.75
C SER A 452 37.26 5.87 -0.97
N LEU A 453 37.75 5.95 0.26
CA LEU A 453 37.61 7.12 1.12
C LEU A 453 38.73 8.15 0.84
N PRO A 454 38.58 9.40 1.29
CA PRO A 454 39.62 10.40 1.22
C PRO A 454 40.90 9.92 1.90
N GLN A 455 42.03 10.11 1.21
CA GLN A 455 43.34 9.75 1.71
C GLN A 455 43.75 10.65 2.89
N ARG A 456 44.50 10.08 3.85
CA ARG A 456 45.10 10.82 4.96
C ARG A 456 46.62 10.86 4.84
N ASP A 457 47.16 12.07 4.95
CA ASP A 457 48.58 12.34 4.82
C ASP A 457 49.26 12.40 6.20
N PHE A 458 50.36 11.66 6.33
CA PHE A 458 51.21 11.56 7.52
C PHE A 458 52.64 11.93 7.17
N ARG A 459 53.31 12.61 8.10
CA ARG A 459 54.72 13.00 7.97
C ARG A 459 55.60 11.94 8.60
N VAL A 460 56.65 11.52 7.91
CA VAL A 460 57.62 10.56 8.45
C VAL A 460 58.84 11.31 8.96
N LYS A 461 59.04 11.27 10.28
CA LYS A 461 60.17 11.90 10.96
C LYS A 461 61.16 10.83 11.45
N ARG A 462 62.41 11.25 11.61
CA ARG A 462 63.38 10.47 12.38
C ARG A 462 63.07 10.60 13.87
N ILE A 463 63.44 9.59 14.65
CA ILE A 463 63.43 9.67 16.12
C ILE A 463 64.26 10.91 16.53
N PRO A 464 63.82 11.74 17.49
CA PRO A 464 64.63 12.85 18.00
C PRO A 464 66.00 12.41 18.52
N ASP A 465 66.94 13.33 18.65
CA ASP A 465 68.26 13.01 19.16
C ASP A 465 68.21 12.81 20.69
N PRO A 466 68.78 11.71 21.23
CA PRO A 466 68.77 11.47 22.66
C PRO A 466 69.73 12.44 23.38
N VAL A 467 69.48 12.65 24.66
CA VAL A 467 70.33 13.47 25.52
C VAL A 467 71.36 12.57 26.21
N PRO A 468 72.67 12.88 26.13
CA PRO A 468 73.68 12.14 26.86
C PRO A 468 73.56 12.42 28.36
N SER A 469 73.86 11.40 29.17
CA SER A 469 73.85 11.50 30.62
C SER A 469 75.07 10.80 31.21
N PHE A 470 75.71 11.45 32.17
CA PHE A 470 76.87 10.92 32.87
C PHE A 470 76.70 11.11 34.37
N ALA A 471 76.72 10.01 35.13
CA ALA A 471 76.48 10.01 36.57
C ALA A 471 75.16 10.72 36.99
N GLY A 472 74.13 10.65 36.15
CA GLY A 472 72.85 11.34 36.35
C GLY A 472 72.84 12.82 36.00
N LYS A 473 73.94 13.35 35.44
CA LYS A 473 74.05 14.73 34.93
C LYS A 473 73.73 14.81 33.45
N GLU A 474 73.19 15.94 33.02
CA GLU A 474 72.87 16.28 31.62
C GLU A 474 73.76 17.41 31.10
N PRO A 475 73.78 17.72 29.79
CA PRO A 475 74.55 18.86 29.26
C PRO A 475 74.17 20.22 29.86
N SER A 476 72.96 20.33 30.43
CA SER A 476 72.46 21.52 31.12
C SER A 476 73.09 21.70 32.51
N ASP A 477 73.54 20.62 33.15
CA ASP A 477 74.24 20.65 34.44
C ASP A 477 75.66 21.21 34.26
N ARG A 478 76.06 22.11 35.17
CA ARG A 478 77.39 22.76 35.11
C ARG A 478 78.41 22.16 36.08
N THR A 479 77.95 21.44 37.09
CA THR A 479 78.80 20.96 38.19
C THR A 479 78.56 19.49 38.52
N ILE A 480 79.61 18.84 39.01
CA ILE A 480 79.56 17.47 39.50
C ILE A 480 80.42 17.33 40.77
N SER A 481 79.93 16.60 41.77
CA SER A 481 80.73 16.30 42.96
C SER A 481 81.80 15.26 42.64
N LYS A 482 82.96 15.32 43.32
CA LYS A 482 84.03 14.33 43.11
C LYS A 482 83.56 12.89 43.42
N ASN A 483 82.72 12.70 44.43
CA ASN A 483 82.20 11.37 44.76
C ASN A 483 81.29 10.80 43.66
N THR A 484 80.39 11.63 43.12
CA THR A 484 79.49 11.24 42.02
C THR A 484 80.27 10.94 40.73
N LEU A 485 81.34 11.70 40.48
CA LEU A 485 82.24 11.50 39.36
C LEU A 485 82.98 10.15 39.43
N LEU A 486 83.52 9.79 40.60
CA LEU A 486 84.25 8.53 40.78
C LEU A 486 83.35 7.30 40.80
N GLY A 487 82.09 7.45 41.22
CA GLY A 487 81.09 6.39 41.21
C GLY A 487 80.40 6.17 39.84
N ALA A 488 80.75 6.94 38.81
CA ALA A 488 80.11 6.87 37.51
C ALA A 488 80.53 5.59 36.76
N PRO A 489 79.59 4.72 36.33
CA PRO A 489 79.94 3.51 35.58
C PRO A 489 80.32 3.80 34.11
N GLY A 490 79.85 4.93 33.56
CA GLY A 490 79.99 5.26 32.14
C GLY A 490 79.00 6.31 31.66
N VAL A 491 78.90 6.47 30.34
CA VAL A 491 77.98 7.37 29.66
C VAL A 491 76.72 6.62 29.24
N ALA A 492 75.56 7.18 29.54
CA ALA A 492 74.26 6.73 29.06
C ALA A 492 73.67 7.76 28.08
N ALA A 493 72.66 7.37 27.32
CA ALA A 493 71.88 8.29 26.51
C ALA A 493 70.39 7.96 26.71
N LYS A 494 69.56 8.99 26.92
CA LYS A 494 68.14 8.83 27.22
C LYS A 494 67.30 9.74 26.34
N MET A 495 66.10 9.31 26.00
CA MET A 495 65.11 10.16 25.35
C MET A 495 64.39 10.98 26.41
N VAL A 496 64.36 12.30 26.22
CA VAL A 496 63.62 13.23 27.09
C VAL A 496 62.39 13.70 26.31
N ASN A 497 61.21 13.67 26.94
CA ASN A 497 59.92 14.08 26.33
C ASN A 497 59.59 13.35 25.01
N PHE A 498 59.76 12.02 24.99
CA PHE A 498 59.43 11.20 23.83
C PHE A 498 58.49 10.06 24.22
N ASP A 499 57.36 9.95 23.52
CA ASP A 499 56.26 9.04 23.88
C ASP A 499 56.55 7.55 23.59
N PHE A 500 57.61 7.25 22.85
CA PHE A 500 58.01 5.87 22.56
C PHE A 500 59.16 5.43 23.46
N ASP A 501 59.09 4.18 23.93
CA ASP A 501 60.20 3.54 24.63
C ASP A 501 61.30 3.16 23.61
N VAL A 502 62.43 3.88 23.67
CA VAL A 502 63.57 3.71 22.77
C VAL A 502 64.80 3.32 23.56
N LYS A 503 65.32 2.13 23.28
CA LYS A 503 66.60 1.67 23.83
C LYS A 503 67.76 2.26 23.02
N VAL A 504 68.51 3.19 23.60
CA VAL A 504 69.68 3.83 22.99
C VAL A 504 70.96 3.14 23.46
N VAL A 505 71.85 2.81 22.51
CA VAL A 505 73.14 2.17 22.82
C VAL A 505 74.28 3.15 22.55
N VAL A 506 75.08 3.46 23.57
CA VAL A 506 76.30 4.28 23.42
C VAL A 506 77.43 3.39 22.88
N LYS A 507 78.02 3.79 21.74
CA LYS A 507 79.11 3.08 21.07
C LYS A 507 80.48 3.56 21.53
N SER A 508 80.70 4.87 21.59
CA SER A 508 81.99 5.44 21.96
C SER A 508 81.81 6.80 22.61
N PHE A 509 82.81 7.21 23.40
CA PHE A 509 82.92 8.56 23.94
C PHE A 509 84.37 8.85 24.32
N SER A 510 84.72 10.13 24.38
CA SER A 510 85.99 10.64 24.89
C SER A 510 85.77 11.39 26.20
N ILE A 511 86.72 11.29 27.12
CA ILE A 511 86.81 12.18 28.29
C ILE A 511 88.09 12.98 28.16
N SER A 512 87.97 14.30 28.19
CA SER A 512 89.10 15.20 28.29
C SER A 512 89.03 16.03 29.56
N VAL A 513 90.18 16.17 30.23
CA VAL A 513 90.31 16.97 31.45
C VAL A 513 91.27 18.11 31.17
N SER A 514 90.83 19.33 31.47
CA SER A 514 91.67 20.53 31.37
C SER A 514 92.35 20.78 32.71
N ARG A 515 93.67 20.60 32.76
CA ARG A 515 94.50 20.81 33.94
C ARG A 515 95.72 21.66 33.58
N ASP A 516 95.96 22.73 34.34
CA ASP A 516 97.17 23.56 34.26
C ASP A 516 97.53 24.01 32.83
N GLY A 517 96.52 24.24 31.98
CA GLY A 517 96.69 24.64 30.56
C GLY A 517 96.88 23.49 29.56
N THR A 518 96.96 22.24 30.00
CA THR A 518 97.07 21.05 29.16
C THR A 518 95.77 20.23 29.13
N LEU A 519 95.35 19.81 27.93
CA LEU A 519 94.17 18.98 27.71
C LEU A 519 94.61 17.53 27.53
N VAL A 520 94.19 16.64 28.42
CA VAL A 520 94.47 15.20 28.32
C VAL A 520 93.20 14.47 27.95
N GLU A 521 93.16 13.88 26.76
CA GLU A 521 92.02 13.11 26.23
C GLU A 521 92.24 11.60 26.36
N ARG A 522 91.18 10.86 26.69
CA ARG A 522 91.11 9.39 26.64
C ARG A 522 89.83 8.96 25.94
N LYS A 523 89.89 7.92 25.10
CA LYS A 523 88.76 7.38 24.35
C LYS A 523 88.26 6.05 24.92
N SER A 524 86.96 5.80 24.81
CA SER A 524 86.31 4.53 25.10
C SER A 524 85.51 4.08 23.88
N ASN A 525 85.60 2.78 23.56
CA ASN A 525 84.85 2.13 22.49
C ASN A 525 83.61 1.38 23.04
N SER A 526 83.14 1.75 24.22
CA SER A 526 81.93 1.21 24.84
C SER A 526 81.20 2.30 25.60
N ASN A 527 80.07 1.97 26.22
CA ASN A 527 79.39 2.87 27.15
C ASN A 527 80.07 2.98 28.53
N ARG A 528 81.12 2.19 28.82
CA ARG A 528 81.81 2.14 30.12
C ARG A 528 83.11 2.94 30.14
N LEU A 529 83.52 3.37 31.34
CA LEU A 529 84.84 3.98 31.57
C LEU A 529 85.95 2.94 31.46
N THR A 530 87.05 3.29 30.78
CA THR A 530 88.29 2.51 30.78
C THR A 530 89.10 2.78 32.05
N ASP A 531 90.03 1.89 32.41
CA ASP A 531 90.84 2.09 33.62
C ASP A 531 91.70 3.35 33.54
N ASN A 532 92.23 3.66 32.35
CA ASN A 532 92.93 4.92 32.07
C ASN A 532 92.06 6.17 32.30
N MET A 533 90.75 6.08 32.02
CA MET A 533 89.81 7.17 32.34
C MET A 533 89.56 7.28 33.84
N LYS A 534 89.41 6.17 34.56
CA LYS A 534 89.23 6.19 36.02
C LYS A 534 90.44 6.80 36.72
N GLU A 535 91.64 6.46 36.27
CA GLU A 535 92.87 7.10 36.77
C GLU A 535 92.90 8.60 36.49
N LEU A 536 92.49 9.01 35.29
CA LEU A 536 92.39 10.43 34.92
C LEU A 536 91.40 11.16 35.84
N LEU A 537 90.23 10.57 36.11
CA LEU A 537 89.19 11.13 36.99
C LEU A 537 89.60 11.16 38.48
N ASN A 538 90.36 10.18 38.96
CA ASN A 538 90.89 10.15 40.33
C ASN A 538 91.80 11.35 40.64
N ARG A 539 92.60 11.76 39.65
CA ARG A 539 93.56 12.87 39.75
C ARG A 539 92.92 14.25 39.65
N VAL A 540 91.60 14.34 39.39
CA VAL A 540 90.87 15.61 39.29
C VAL A 540 90.62 16.20 40.69
N THR A 541 90.83 17.51 40.84
CA THR A 541 90.55 18.27 42.07
C THR A 541 89.45 19.32 41.82
N ARG A 542 88.97 19.91 42.92
CA ARG A 542 87.95 20.97 42.88
C ARG A 542 88.41 22.10 41.96
N GLY A 543 87.55 22.50 41.03
CA GLY A 543 87.81 23.58 40.08
C GLY A 543 88.22 23.13 38.67
N ASN A 544 88.69 21.88 38.49
CA ASN A 544 88.96 21.34 37.16
C ASN A 544 87.67 21.15 36.35
N VAL A 545 87.82 21.25 35.02
CA VAL A 545 86.72 21.06 34.06
C VAL A 545 86.95 19.78 33.28
N ILE A 546 85.90 18.98 33.19
CA ILE A 546 85.85 17.72 32.47
C ILE A 546 84.91 17.92 31.29
N TYR A 547 85.37 17.52 30.11
CA TYR A 547 84.55 17.42 28.91
C TYR A 547 84.31 15.95 28.59
N ILE A 548 83.06 15.61 28.34
CA ILE A 548 82.67 14.30 27.82
C ILE A 548 82.20 14.58 26.39
N GLU A 549 83.04 14.24 25.43
CA GLU A 549 82.91 14.63 24.03
C GLU A 549 82.96 13.40 23.12
N ASP A 550 82.73 13.61 21.82
CA ASP A 550 82.68 12.53 20.82
C ASP A 550 81.78 11.35 21.19
N ILE A 551 80.65 11.65 21.86
CA ILE A 551 79.67 10.65 22.27
C ILE A 551 78.91 10.18 21.03
N VAL A 552 79.13 8.93 20.61
CA VAL A 552 78.43 8.32 19.47
C VAL A 552 77.44 7.29 19.98
N VAL A 553 76.19 7.37 19.53
CA VAL A 553 75.13 6.42 19.85
C VAL A 553 74.58 5.73 18.61
N LYS A 554 74.13 4.49 18.77
CA LYS A 554 73.38 3.73 17.76
C LYS A 554 71.89 3.75 18.13
N MET A 555 71.07 4.21 17.19
CA MET A 555 69.62 4.29 17.34
C MET A 555 68.92 3.06 16.73
N PRO A 556 67.68 2.72 17.15
CA PRO A 556 66.92 1.59 16.58
C PRO A 556 66.60 1.73 15.09
N ASP A 557 66.62 2.95 14.54
CA ASP A 557 66.50 3.21 13.10
C ASP A 557 67.75 2.82 12.30
N GLY A 558 68.79 2.30 12.96
CA GLY A 558 70.06 1.88 12.38
C GLY A 558 71.06 3.01 12.19
N THR A 559 70.70 4.26 12.52
CA THR A 559 71.60 5.41 12.37
C THR A 559 72.56 5.54 13.54
N GLU A 560 73.77 6.02 13.24
CA GLU A 560 74.74 6.46 14.23
C GLU A 560 74.69 7.97 14.35
N ARG A 561 74.71 8.47 15.59
CA ARG A 561 74.53 9.89 15.88
C ARG A 561 75.55 10.37 16.89
N GLN A 562 76.14 11.52 16.62
CA GLN A 562 77.01 12.22 17.56
C GLN A 562 76.14 13.12 18.45
N LEU A 563 76.31 12.99 19.77
CA LEU A 563 75.58 13.77 20.77
C LEU A 563 76.39 14.99 21.21
N ALA A 564 75.69 15.92 21.88
CA ALA A 564 76.30 17.12 22.41
C ALA A 564 77.36 16.81 23.49
N THR A 565 78.46 17.56 23.48
CA THR A 565 79.50 17.50 24.52
C THR A 565 78.94 17.96 25.86
N MET A 566 79.27 17.24 26.93
CA MET A 566 78.96 17.64 28.30
C MET A 566 80.17 18.33 28.93
N LYS A 567 79.96 19.47 29.57
CA LYS A 567 81.00 20.23 30.30
C LYS A 567 80.66 20.29 31.78
N LEU A 568 81.41 19.58 32.61
CA LEU A 568 81.18 19.51 34.05
C LEU A 568 82.39 20.06 34.81
N LYS A 569 82.17 21.04 35.69
CA LYS A 569 83.18 21.53 36.63
C LYS A 569 83.09 20.76 37.94
N VAL A 570 84.21 20.27 38.45
CA VAL A 570 84.23 19.56 39.74
C VAL A 570 84.05 20.56 40.88
N SER A 571 82.94 20.44 41.60
CA SER A 571 82.50 21.37 42.66
C SER A 571 83.00 21.02 44.04
#